data_AF-A0A3D1SN30-F1
#
_entry.id   AF-A0A3D1SN30-F1
#
_cell.length_a   1.000
_cell.length_b   1.000
_cell.length_c   1.000
_cell.angle_alpha   90.00
_cell.angle_beta   90.00
_cell.angle_gamma   90.00
#
_symmetry.space_group_name_H-M   'P 1'
#
loop_
_entity.id
_entity.type
_entity.pdbx_description
1 polymer ?
#
loop_
_entity_poly.entity_id
_entity_poly.type
_entity_poly.pdbx_seq_one_letter_code
_entity_poly.pdbx_strand_id
1 'polypeptide(L)' 'SSTTAQEIVNYRLQNGPYSSIDQLLKVVSKSIYDHIKGLVTIS' A
#
# COMPACT_ATOMS: atom_id res chain seq x y z
N SER A 1 -8.23 -8.80 7.94
CA SER A 1 -7.25 -8.29 8.93
C SER A 1 -7.12 -6.79 8.75
N SER A 2 -7.36 -6.01 9.81
CA SER A 2 -7.30 -4.54 9.82
C SER A 2 -5.87 -3.99 9.81
N THR A 3 -4.87 -4.82 10.13
CA THR A 3 -3.47 -4.43 10.29
C THR A 3 -2.85 -3.87 9.02
N THR A 4 -3.07 -4.51 7.87
CA THR A 4 -2.50 -4.10 6.58
C THR A 4 -3.02 -2.74 6.11
N ALA A 5 -4.32 -2.48 6.30
CA ALA A 5 -4.89 -1.17 5.97
C ALA A 5 -4.29 -0.07 6.86
N GLN A 6 -4.09 -0.35 8.15
CA GLN A 6 -3.45 0.58 9.07
C GLN A 6 -1.98 0.85 8.70
N GLU A 7 -1.22 -0.17 8.29
CA GLU A 7 0.17 -0.02 7.84
C GLU A 7 0.27 0.85 6.58
N ILE A 8 -0.62 0.66 5.61
CA ILE A 8 -0.68 1.49 4.40
C ILE A 8 -0.92 2.95 4.74
N VAL A 9 -1.84 3.22 5.69
CA VAL A 9 -2.14 4.58 6.18
C VAL A 9 -0.96 5.17 6.94
N ASN A 10 -0.34 4.40 7.84
CA ASN A 10 0.80 4.85 8.63
C ASN A 10 1.99 5.22 7.72
N TYR A 11 2.28 4.40 6.71
CA TYR A 11 3.36 4.68 5.76
C TYR A 11 3.16 6.01 5.05
N ARG A 12 1.95 6.29 4.53
CA ARG A 12 1.71 7.56 3.81
C ARG A 12 1.72 8.78 4.73
N LEU A 13 1.38 8.62 6.01
CA LEU A 13 1.45 9.70 7.00
C LEU A 13 2.90 10.05 7.36
N GLN A 14 3.80 9.07 7.36
CA GLN A 14 5.21 9.27 7.72
C GLN A 14 6.10 9.63 6.53
N ASN A 15 5.82 9.06 5.35
CA ASN A 15 6.68 9.16 4.17
C ASN A 15 6.09 10.08 3.07
N GLY A 16 4.86 10.56 3.28
CA GLY A 16 4.09 11.25 2.24
C GLY A 16 3.30 10.29 1.33
N PRO A 17 2.53 10.82 0.38
CA PRO A 17 1.68 10.02 -0.49
C PRO A 17 2.48 9.06 -1.37
N TYR A 18 1.87 7.92 -1.71
CA TYR A 18 2.47 6.95 -2.63
C TYR A 18 2.64 7.57 -4.02
N SER A 19 3.86 7.48 -4.57
CA SER A 19 4.16 7.98 -5.92
C SER A 19 3.94 6.92 -7.01
N SER A 20 3.89 5.64 -6.63
CA SER A 20 3.57 4.52 -7.52
C SER A 20 2.91 3.39 -6.73
N ILE A 21 2.08 2.57 -7.39
CA ILE A 21 1.40 1.43 -6.75
C ILE A 21 2.43 0.43 -6.19
N ASP A 22 3.59 0.31 -6.83
CA ASP A 22 4.69 -0.58 -6.42
C ASP A 22 5.24 -0.27 -5.03
N GLN A 23 5.09 0.96 -4.55
CA GLN A 23 5.51 1.31 -3.19
C GLN A 23 4.69 0.57 -2.11
N LEU A 24 3.52 0.01 -2.44
CA LEU A 24 2.79 -0.87 -1.52
C LEU A 24 3.61 -2.11 -1.14
N LEU A 25 4.58 -2.55 -1.96
CA LEU A 25 5.50 -3.63 -1.60
C LEU A 25 6.40 -3.31 -0.39
N LYS A 26 6.48 -2.04 0.03
CA LYS A 26 7.19 -1.63 1.25
C LYS A 26 6.40 -1.88 2.53
N VAL A 27 5.09 -2.08 2.42
CA VAL A 27 4.17 -2.27 3.55
C VAL A 27 3.46 -3.62 3.53
N VAL A 28 3.25 -4.21 2.36
CA VAL A 28 2.55 -5.49 2.22
C VAL A 28 3.41 -6.54 1.53
N SER A 29 3.10 -7.81 1.79
CA SER A 29 3.77 -8.92 1.09
C SER A 29 3.40 -8.94 -0.41
N LYS A 30 4.26 -9.55 -1.22
CA LYS A 30 4.06 -9.72 -2.67
C LYS A 30 2.67 -10.30 -3.02
N SER A 31 2.21 -11.30 -2.27
CA SER A 31 0.90 -11.94 -2.47
C SER A 31 -0.27 -10.98 -2.26
N ILE A 32 -0.23 -10.17 -1.20
CA ILE A 32 -1.25 -9.15 -0.95
C ILE A 32 -1.19 -8.07 -2.03
N TYR A 33 0.02 -7.60 -2.38
CA TYR A 33 0.22 -6.63 -3.44
C TYR A 33 -0.39 -7.10 -4.76
N ASP A 34 -0.12 -8.32 -5.21
CA ASP A 34 -0.65 -8.83 -6.47
C ASP A 34 -2.19 -8.97 -6.44
N HIS A 35 -2.78 -9.21 -5.26
CA HIS A 35 -4.24 -9.23 -5.09
C HIS A 35 -4.88 -7.84 -5.17
N ILE A 36 -4.21 -6.79 -4.69
CA ILE A 36 -4.81 -5.44 -4.56
C ILE A 36 -4.34 -4.44 -5.62
N LYS A 37 -3.22 -4.65 -6.31
CA LYS A 37 -2.62 -3.66 -7.20
C LYS A 37 -3.51 -3.23 -8.37
N GLY A 38 -4.41 -4.10 -8.82
CA GLY A 38 -5.40 -3.78 -9.86
C GLY A 38 -6.68 -3.14 -9.34
N LEU A 39 -6.86 -3.07 -8.02
CA LEU A 39 -8.05 -2.53 -7.35
C LEU A 39 -7.83 -1.11 -6.83
N VAL A 40 -6.60 -0.58 -6.95
CA VAL A 40 -6.20 0.72 -6.42
C VAL A 40 -5.63 1.58 -7.55
N THR A 41 -5.82 2.89 -7.43
CA THR A 41 -5.29 3.88 -8.38
C THR A 41 -4.62 4.99 -7.59
N ILE A 42 -3.57 5.58 -8.16
CA ILE A 42 -2.98 6.81 -7.63
C ILE A 42 -3.66 7.98 -8.34
N SER A 43 -4.17 8.91 -7.54
CA SER A 43 -4.93 10.10 -7.96
C SER A 43 -4.20 11.37 -7.54
#